data_AF-A0A1B1MJK6-F1
#
_entry.id   AF-A0A1B1MJK6-F1
#
_cell.length_a   1.000
_cell.length_b   1.000
_cell.length_c   1.000
_cell.angle_alpha   90.00
_cell.angle_beta   90.00
_cell.angle_gamma   90.00
#
_symmetry.space_group_name_H-M   'P 1'
#
loop_
_entity.id
_entity.type
_entity.pdbx_description
1 polymer ?
#
loop_
_entity_poly.entity_id
_entity_poly.type
_entity_poly.pdbx_seq_one_letter_code
_entity_poly.pdbx_strand_id
1 'polypeptide(L)'
;MITLLVIAKEPRPGRVKTRLTPPFTPEEAAALAAASLADTLDVVARTPAGRRVLVLEGEPGPWLPPGFEVVRQCAGGLDERLAAAFAGCDGPALLIGMDTPQVTPELLTVDFADCDAFFGPAEDGGFWALGLAEPDPSRLRGVPMSTPHTGAAQRARLADLRVRDLPRLRDVDTAYDADLVAKEARGGRFATELARLTAARGAGRTPQGTLAGETRPAATTTPDGQDAAGPAHDTAGREAGGAVPDTPARDARTAAPTHDGRHAAGPASGTTVRR
;
A
#
# COMPACT_ATOMS: atom_id res chain seq x y z
N MET A 1 23.64 -6.07 -6.94
CA MET A 1 22.34 -5.99 -7.65
C MET A 1 21.24 -6.29 -6.64
N ILE A 2 20.13 -5.54 -6.69
CA ILE A 2 19.07 -5.63 -5.67
C ILE A 2 18.08 -6.77 -5.97
N THR A 3 17.38 -7.21 -4.93
CA THR A 3 16.17 -8.06 -5.05
C THR A 3 14.92 -7.18 -5.05
N LEU A 4 14.05 -7.34 -6.04
CA LEU A 4 12.72 -6.72 -6.03
C LEU A 4 11.70 -7.73 -5.48
N LEU A 5 11.00 -7.34 -4.43
CA LEU A 5 9.95 -8.11 -3.78
C LEU A 5 8.60 -7.46 -4.10
N VAL A 6 7.63 -8.24 -4.56
CA VAL A 6 6.23 -7.81 -4.68
C VAL A 6 5.42 -8.64 -3.70
N ILE A 7 4.80 -8.02 -2.71
CA ILE A 7 3.85 -8.71 -1.84
C ILE A 7 2.43 -8.57 -2.41
N ALA A 8 1.76 -9.70 -2.62
CA ALA A 8 0.45 -9.71 -3.28
C ALA A 8 -0.46 -10.80 -2.72
N LYS A 9 -1.76 -10.59 -2.87
CA LYS A 9 -2.78 -11.62 -2.72
C LYS A 9 -3.33 -11.97 -4.10
N GLU A 10 -3.64 -13.24 -4.31
CA GLU A 10 -4.33 -13.69 -5.52
C GLU A 10 -5.61 -12.87 -5.70
N PRO A 11 -5.80 -12.22 -6.86
CA PRO A 11 -6.99 -11.43 -7.16
C PRO A 11 -8.26 -12.30 -7.26
N ARG A 12 -8.86 -12.63 -6.12
CA ARG A 12 -10.08 -13.45 -6.03
C ARG A 12 -11.30 -12.61 -5.67
N PRO A 13 -12.46 -12.79 -6.34
CA PRO A 13 -13.70 -12.14 -5.98
C PRO A 13 -14.03 -12.30 -4.50
N GLY A 14 -14.35 -11.19 -3.83
CA GLY A 14 -14.71 -11.16 -2.41
C GLY A 14 -13.56 -11.42 -1.44
N ARG A 15 -12.32 -11.53 -1.91
CA ARG A 15 -11.11 -11.69 -1.08
C ARG A 15 -10.16 -10.50 -1.15
N VAL A 16 -10.17 -9.77 -2.26
CA VAL A 16 -9.37 -8.57 -2.45
C VAL A 16 -10.28 -7.38 -2.74
N LYS A 17 -9.79 -6.17 -2.45
CA LYS A 17 -10.44 -4.90 -2.81
C LYS A 17 -11.92 -4.83 -2.49
N THR A 18 -12.31 -5.33 -1.32
CA THR A 18 -13.70 -5.29 -0.85
C THR A 18 -14.23 -3.87 -0.71
N ARG A 19 -13.33 -2.87 -0.51
CA ARG A 19 -13.68 -1.45 -0.49
C ARG A 19 -13.93 -0.81 -1.86
N LEU A 20 -13.68 -1.53 -2.96
CA LEU A 20 -14.19 -1.17 -4.29
C LEU A 20 -15.67 -1.56 -4.47
N THR A 21 -16.25 -2.31 -3.53
CA THR A 21 -17.63 -2.80 -3.57
C THR A 21 -18.45 -2.15 -2.45
N PRO A 22 -19.42 -1.27 -2.74
CA PRO A 22 -19.79 -0.67 -4.04
C PRO A 22 -18.78 0.41 -4.52
N PRO A 23 -18.81 0.81 -5.81
CA PRO A 23 -19.82 0.47 -6.82
C PRO A 23 -19.58 -0.87 -7.51
N PHE A 24 -18.34 -1.37 -7.57
CA PHE A 24 -18.02 -2.56 -8.36
C PHE A 24 -18.54 -3.84 -7.72
N THR A 25 -18.91 -4.84 -8.52
CA THR A 25 -19.19 -6.18 -8.00
C THR A 25 -17.89 -6.82 -7.49
N PRO A 26 -17.95 -7.88 -6.67
CA PRO A 26 -16.75 -8.61 -6.26
C PRO A 26 -15.88 -9.10 -7.43
N GLU A 27 -16.49 -9.49 -8.55
CA GLU A 27 -15.80 -9.92 -9.77
C GLU A 27 -15.11 -8.76 -10.46
N GLU A 28 -15.78 -7.61 -10.56
CA GLU A 28 -15.22 -6.39 -11.13
C GLU A 28 -14.05 -5.85 -10.28
N ALA A 29 -14.19 -5.87 -8.95
CA ALA A 29 -13.12 -5.49 -8.03
C ALA A 29 -11.89 -6.42 -8.13
N ALA A 30 -12.11 -7.73 -8.30
CA ALA A 30 -11.02 -8.68 -8.53
C ALA A 30 -10.35 -8.48 -9.90
N ALA A 31 -11.12 -8.14 -10.94
CA ALA A 31 -10.58 -7.82 -12.26
C ALA A 31 -9.68 -6.56 -12.21
N LEU A 32 -10.12 -5.52 -11.49
CA LEU A 32 -9.32 -4.31 -11.25
C LEU A 32 -8.04 -4.63 -10.46
N ALA A 33 -8.12 -5.45 -9.41
CA ALA A 33 -6.97 -5.89 -8.65
C ALA A 33 -5.98 -6.70 -9.50
N ALA A 34 -6.47 -7.58 -10.38
CA ALA A 34 -5.64 -8.34 -11.31
C ALA A 34 -4.94 -7.44 -12.33
N ALA A 35 -5.65 -6.44 -12.86
CA ALA A 35 -5.08 -5.46 -13.78
C ALA A 35 -4.00 -4.60 -13.10
N SER A 36 -4.26 -4.16 -11.86
CA SER A 36 -3.28 -3.42 -11.04
C SER A 36 -2.00 -4.21 -10.77
N LEU A 37 -2.16 -5.47 -10.34
CA LEU A 37 -1.05 -6.37 -10.08
C LEU A 37 -0.26 -6.66 -11.37
N ALA A 38 -0.94 -6.90 -12.50
CA ALA A 38 -0.28 -7.12 -13.78
C ALA A 38 0.56 -5.91 -14.22
N ASP A 39 0.03 -4.69 -14.13
CA ASP A 39 0.78 -3.47 -14.46
C ASP A 39 2.02 -3.32 -13.55
N THR A 40 1.86 -3.56 -12.25
CA THR A 40 2.96 -3.53 -11.26
C THR A 40 4.05 -4.54 -11.60
N LEU A 41 3.67 -5.78 -11.91
CA LEU A 41 4.61 -6.86 -12.24
C LEU A 41 5.31 -6.61 -13.59
N ASP A 42 4.61 -6.06 -14.58
CA ASP A 42 5.19 -5.67 -15.86
C ASP A 42 6.27 -4.59 -15.68
N VAL A 43 6.10 -3.66 -14.73
CA VAL A 43 7.11 -2.67 -14.36
C VAL A 43 8.31 -3.31 -13.67
N VAL A 44 8.08 -4.19 -12.68
CA VAL A 44 9.15 -4.93 -11.99
C VAL A 44 9.95 -5.82 -12.95
N ALA A 45 9.29 -6.44 -13.93
CA ALA A 45 9.94 -7.25 -14.97
C ALA A 45 10.94 -6.42 -15.80
N ARG A 46 10.58 -5.19 -16.15
CA ARG A 46 11.43 -4.28 -16.95
C ARG A 46 12.49 -3.53 -16.13
N THR A 47 12.36 -3.51 -14.80
CA THR A 47 13.31 -2.83 -13.92
C THR A 47 14.58 -3.66 -13.75
N PRO A 48 15.79 -3.08 -13.83
CA PRO A 48 17.04 -3.79 -13.56
C PRO A 48 17.07 -4.37 -12.13
N ALA A 49 17.19 -5.69 -12.02
CA ALA A 49 17.26 -6.39 -10.73
C ALA A 49 18.02 -7.70 -10.87
N GLY A 50 18.71 -8.10 -9.80
CA GLY A 50 19.39 -9.40 -9.74
C GLY A 50 18.41 -10.55 -9.52
N ARG A 51 17.33 -10.29 -8.78
CA ARG A 51 16.26 -11.26 -8.48
C ARG A 51 14.92 -10.54 -8.38
N ARG A 52 13.84 -11.22 -8.78
CA ARG A 52 12.46 -10.75 -8.72
C ARG A 52 11.62 -11.82 -8.04
N VAL A 53 11.02 -11.48 -6.91
CA VAL A 53 10.24 -12.42 -6.10
C VAL A 53 8.83 -11.89 -5.93
N LEU A 54 7.86 -12.71 -6.26
CA LEU A 54 6.46 -12.52 -5.91
C LEU A 54 6.16 -13.30 -4.62
N VAL A 55 5.90 -12.58 -3.54
CA VAL A 55 5.52 -13.14 -2.24
C VAL A 55 3.99 -13.21 -2.17
N LEU A 56 3.43 -14.39 -2.47
CA LEU A 56 2.02 -14.55 -2.83
C LEU A 56 1.20 -15.24 -1.74
N GLU A 57 0.07 -14.65 -1.36
CA GLU A 57 -1.04 -15.34 -0.71
C GLU A 57 -2.02 -15.86 -1.78
N GLY A 58 -2.09 -17.18 -1.97
CA GLY A 58 -2.92 -17.81 -3.01
C GLY A 58 -2.07 -18.43 -4.12
N GLU A 59 -2.66 -18.61 -5.30
CA GLU A 59 -2.01 -19.24 -6.44
C GLU A 59 -1.68 -18.22 -7.56
N PRO A 60 -0.56 -18.41 -8.28
CA PRO A 60 -0.23 -17.54 -9.41
C PRO A 60 -1.27 -17.68 -10.52
N GLY A 61 -1.49 -16.59 -11.27
CA GLY A 61 -2.46 -16.56 -12.36
C GLY A 61 -1.88 -16.00 -13.67
N PRO A 62 -2.72 -15.82 -14.71
CA PRO A 62 -2.28 -15.32 -16.02
C PRO A 62 -1.78 -13.86 -15.99
N TRP A 63 -1.94 -13.16 -14.87
CA TRP A 63 -1.40 -11.83 -14.60
C TRP A 63 0.10 -11.83 -14.26
N LEU A 64 0.71 -13.01 -14.02
CA LEU A 64 2.13 -13.13 -13.69
C LEU A 64 2.99 -13.30 -14.95
N PRO A 65 3.86 -12.32 -15.30
CA PRO A 65 4.84 -12.49 -16.36
C PRO A 65 5.94 -13.50 -15.99
N PRO A 66 6.68 -14.07 -16.97
CA PRO A 66 7.83 -14.93 -16.70
C PRO A 66 8.97 -14.17 -16.00
N GLY A 67 9.90 -14.92 -15.40
CA GLY A 67 11.10 -14.35 -14.77
C GLY A 67 10.93 -13.94 -13.31
N PHE A 68 9.81 -14.32 -12.68
CA PHE A 68 9.58 -14.21 -11.24
C PHE A 68 9.77 -15.54 -10.55
N GLU A 69 10.42 -15.50 -9.39
CA GLU A 69 10.31 -16.55 -8.40
C GLU A 69 9.03 -16.33 -7.58
N VAL A 70 8.22 -17.37 -7.40
CA VAL A 70 7.00 -17.27 -6.58
C VAL A 70 7.25 -17.95 -5.24
N VAL A 71 7.15 -17.18 -4.16
CA VAL A 71 7.28 -17.66 -2.79
C VAL A 71 5.93 -17.49 -2.10
N ARG A 72 5.44 -18.55 -1.44
CA ARG A 72 4.19 -18.47 -0.68
C ARG A 72 4.38 -17.61 0.57
N GLN A 73 3.42 -16.72 0.86
CA GLN A 73 3.38 -15.98 2.12
C GLN A 73 3.27 -16.95 3.31
N CYS A 74 4.03 -16.67 4.37
CA CYS A 74 3.87 -17.40 5.63
C CYS A 74 2.52 -17.06 6.30
N ALA A 75 2.12 -17.88 7.28
CA ALA A 75 1.01 -17.55 8.15
C ALA A 75 1.35 -16.34 9.04
N GLY A 76 0.31 -15.71 9.61
CA GLY A 76 0.47 -14.56 10.51
C GLY A 76 0.00 -13.24 9.92
N GLY A 77 0.27 -12.16 10.65
CA GLY A 77 -0.02 -10.77 10.27
C GLY A 77 0.85 -10.27 9.12
N LEU A 78 0.49 -9.11 8.55
CA LEU A 78 1.22 -8.54 7.41
C LEU A 78 2.67 -8.19 7.78
N ASP A 79 2.93 -7.73 9.00
CA ASP A 79 4.29 -7.47 9.51
C ASP A 79 5.16 -8.73 9.50
N GLU A 80 4.58 -9.88 9.84
CA GLU A 80 5.25 -11.17 9.82
C GLU A 80 5.63 -11.61 8.42
N ARG A 81 4.70 -11.40 7.48
CA ARG A 81 4.88 -11.79 6.07
C ARG A 81 5.89 -10.92 5.36
N LEU A 82 5.86 -9.62 5.62
CA LEU A 82 6.87 -8.70 5.12
C LEU A 82 8.25 -9.02 5.72
N ALA A 83 8.32 -9.29 7.03
CA ALA A 83 9.57 -9.71 7.68
C ALA A 83 10.13 -11.00 7.05
N ALA A 84 9.28 -12.00 6.82
CA ALA A 84 9.68 -13.25 6.16
C ALA A 84 10.16 -13.03 4.71
N ALA A 85 9.57 -12.08 3.99
CA ALA A 85 10.01 -11.71 2.64
C ALA A 85 11.44 -11.14 2.65
N PHE A 86 11.75 -10.22 3.57
CA PHE A 86 13.11 -9.69 3.73
C PHE A 86 14.10 -10.76 4.21
N ALA A 87 13.68 -11.66 5.10
CA ALA A 87 14.52 -12.76 5.58
C ALA A 87 15.00 -13.71 4.46
N GLY A 88 14.27 -13.76 3.34
CA GLY A 88 14.64 -14.56 2.17
C GLY A 88 15.60 -13.85 1.20
N CYS A 89 16.22 -12.74 1.59
CA CYS A 89 17.13 -11.95 0.77
C CYS A 89 18.54 -11.90 1.37
N ASP A 90 19.56 -12.26 0.57
CA ASP A 90 20.97 -12.26 1.00
C ASP A 90 21.68 -10.90 0.80
N GLY A 91 20.96 -9.88 0.31
CA GLY A 91 21.51 -8.56 -0.01
C GLY A 91 20.40 -7.54 -0.26
N PRO A 92 20.73 -6.32 -0.70
CA PRO A 92 19.79 -5.21 -0.74
C PRO A 92 18.47 -5.56 -1.42
N ALA A 93 17.36 -5.21 -0.79
CA ALA A 93 16.03 -5.55 -1.26
C ALA A 93 15.10 -4.34 -1.23
N LEU A 94 14.21 -4.25 -2.23
CA LEU A 94 13.12 -3.29 -2.29
C LEU A 94 11.80 -4.06 -2.37
N LEU A 95 10.94 -3.87 -1.38
CA LEU A 95 9.61 -4.44 -1.31
C LEU A 95 8.58 -3.41 -1.71
N ILE A 96 7.65 -3.80 -2.60
CA ILE A 96 6.47 -3.02 -2.97
C ILE A 96 5.17 -3.81 -2.82
N GLY A 97 4.06 -3.09 -2.65
CA GLY A 97 2.71 -3.66 -2.66
C GLY A 97 2.18 -3.94 -4.07
N MET A 98 1.00 -4.58 -4.15
CA MET A 98 0.32 -4.92 -5.41
C MET A 98 -0.63 -3.82 -5.94
N ASP A 99 -0.76 -2.73 -5.20
CA ASP A 99 -1.88 -1.79 -5.28
C ASP A 99 -1.53 -0.42 -5.87
N THR A 100 -0.34 -0.33 -6.46
CA THR A 100 0.23 0.91 -7.01
C THR A 100 0.55 0.75 -8.50
N PRO A 101 -0.44 0.63 -9.40
CA PRO A 101 -0.20 0.41 -10.83
C PRO A 101 0.46 1.60 -11.54
N GLN A 102 0.58 2.75 -10.87
CA GLN A 102 1.29 3.94 -11.34
C GLN A 102 2.80 3.92 -11.07
N VAL A 103 3.35 2.86 -10.44
CA VAL A 103 4.81 2.75 -10.27
C VAL A 103 5.51 2.71 -11.62
N THR A 104 6.75 3.21 -11.67
CA THR A 104 7.59 3.23 -12.87
C THR A 104 8.94 2.58 -12.60
N PRO A 105 9.68 2.12 -13.62
CA PRO A 105 11.01 1.55 -13.42
C PRO A 105 11.98 2.50 -12.70
N GLU A 106 11.84 3.81 -12.93
CA GLU A 106 12.66 4.85 -12.29
C GLU A 106 12.43 4.90 -10.78
N LEU A 107 11.17 4.72 -10.33
CA LEU A 107 10.83 4.66 -8.91
C LEU A 107 11.38 3.41 -8.22
N LEU A 108 11.55 2.32 -8.98
CA LEU A 108 12.03 1.03 -8.47
C LEU A 108 13.56 0.87 -8.61
N THR A 109 14.21 1.73 -9.38
CA THR A 109 15.67 1.72 -9.56
C THR A 109 16.33 2.52 -8.44
N VAL A 110 16.58 1.83 -7.32
CA VAL A 110 17.19 2.42 -6.12
C VAL A 110 18.68 2.09 -6.00
N ASP A 111 19.45 3.01 -5.41
CA ASP A 111 20.87 2.86 -5.12
C ASP A 111 21.15 3.10 -3.62
N PHE A 112 21.79 2.11 -2.98
CA PHE A 112 22.12 2.12 -1.56
C PHE A 112 23.55 2.61 -1.27
N ALA A 113 24.25 3.20 -2.24
CA ALA A 113 25.62 3.70 -2.04
C ALA A 113 25.74 4.68 -0.85
N ASP A 114 24.77 5.59 -0.69
CA ASP A 114 24.80 6.67 0.31
C ASP A 114 23.66 6.60 1.33
N CYS A 115 22.91 5.50 1.37
CA CYS A 115 21.80 5.32 2.30
C CYS A 115 21.61 3.85 2.68
N ASP A 116 20.94 3.62 3.80
CA ASP A 116 20.76 2.28 4.36
C ASP A 116 19.32 1.79 4.11
N ALA A 117 18.38 2.72 3.85
CA ALA A 117 16.99 2.40 3.57
C ALA A 117 16.32 3.37 2.60
N PHE A 118 15.32 2.86 1.89
CA PHE A 118 14.35 3.66 1.13
C PHE A 118 12.96 3.51 1.75
N PHE A 119 12.19 4.59 1.77
CA PHE A 119 10.83 4.57 2.29
C PHE A 119 9.89 5.29 1.33
N GLY A 120 8.88 4.59 0.81
CA GLY A 120 7.84 5.14 -0.04
C GLY A 120 6.54 5.28 0.74
N PRO A 121 6.20 6.48 1.25
CA PRO A 121 4.97 6.67 2.02
C PRO A 121 3.74 6.57 1.12
N ALA A 122 2.66 5.98 1.63
CA ALA A 122 1.35 5.95 0.95
C ALA A 122 0.46 7.09 1.45
N GLU A 123 -0.48 7.57 0.62
CA GLU A 123 -1.41 8.65 0.98
C GLU A 123 -2.39 8.28 2.11
N ASP A 124 -2.68 6.99 2.29
CA ASP A 124 -3.60 6.47 3.32
C ASP A 124 -2.97 6.36 4.73
N GLY A 125 -1.69 6.73 4.85
CA GLY A 125 -0.92 6.65 6.08
C GLY A 125 -0.08 5.38 6.20
N GLY A 126 -0.13 4.47 5.24
CA GLY A 126 0.78 3.33 5.09
C GLY A 126 2.08 3.65 4.37
N PHE A 127 2.64 2.64 3.70
CA PHE A 127 3.79 2.75 2.81
C PHE A 127 3.63 1.81 1.62
N TRP A 128 3.90 2.30 0.42
CA TRP A 128 3.85 1.51 -0.81
C TRP A 128 5.18 0.80 -1.09
N ALA A 129 6.29 1.32 -0.54
CA ALA A 129 7.62 0.76 -0.68
C ALA A 129 8.45 0.82 0.59
N LEU A 130 9.26 -0.23 0.80
CA LEU A 130 10.32 -0.27 1.80
C LEU A 130 11.55 -0.91 1.17
N GLY A 131 12.67 -0.21 1.17
CA GLY A 131 13.97 -0.74 0.73
C GLY A 131 14.95 -0.81 1.88
N LEU A 132 15.74 -1.88 1.96
CA LEU A 132 16.78 -2.08 2.97
C LEU A 132 18.06 -2.53 2.28
N ALA A 133 19.18 -1.86 2.58
CA ALA A 133 20.51 -2.28 2.13
C ALA A 133 20.88 -3.64 2.77
N GLU A 134 20.55 -3.78 4.04
CA GLU A 134 20.66 -5.02 4.81
C GLU A 134 19.24 -5.46 5.23
N PRO A 135 18.68 -6.53 4.61
CA PRO A 135 17.33 -7.05 4.87
C PRO A 135 17.08 -7.58 6.29
N ASP A 136 17.08 -6.72 7.30
CA ASP A 136 16.81 -7.09 8.69
C ASP A 136 15.30 -7.26 8.95
N PRO A 137 14.80 -8.49 9.18
CA PRO A 137 13.37 -8.75 9.38
C PRO A 137 12.81 -8.09 10.65
N SER A 138 13.66 -7.81 11.65
CA SER A 138 13.24 -7.24 12.93
C SER A 138 12.69 -5.81 12.78
N ARG A 139 13.04 -5.13 11.68
CA ARG A 139 12.58 -3.77 11.34
C ARG A 139 11.09 -3.70 11.01
N LEU A 140 10.44 -4.83 10.76
CA LEU A 140 9.03 -4.88 10.40
C LEU A 140 8.16 -5.45 11.53
N ARG A 141 8.72 -6.34 12.35
CA ARG A 141 7.98 -7.06 13.39
C ARG A 141 7.35 -6.13 14.42
N GLY A 142 6.03 -6.28 14.62
CA GLY A 142 5.26 -5.50 15.60
C GLY A 142 4.94 -4.08 15.15
N VAL A 143 5.14 -3.74 13.88
CA VAL A 143 4.58 -2.51 13.31
C VAL A 143 3.07 -2.70 13.14
N PRO A 144 2.22 -1.80 13.67
CA PRO A 144 0.78 -1.89 13.47
C PRO A 144 0.45 -1.79 11.98
N MET A 145 -0.26 -2.78 11.44
CA MET A 145 -0.61 -2.84 10.01
C MET A 145 -2.05 -2.42 9.76
N SER A 146 -2.32 -1.90 8.56
CA SER A 146 -3.66 -1.47 8.11
C SER A 146 -4.27 -0.34 8.96
N THR A 147 -3.44 0.60 9.43
CA THR A 147 -3.88 1.78 10.18
C THR A 147 -3.34 3.06 9.53
N PRO A 148 -3.97 4.24 9.76
CA PRO A 148 -3.46 5.52 9.25
C PRO A 148 -2.07 5.92 9.79
N HIS A 149 -1.55 5.22 10.80
CA HIS A 149 -0.24 5.49 11.40
C HIS A 149 0.80 4.41 11.05
N THR A 150 0.46 3.42 10.21
CA THR A 150 1.33 2.30 9.86
C THR A 150 2.65 2.79 9.26
N GLY A 151 2.61 3.73 8.33
CA GLY A 151 3.78 4.33 7.70
C GLY A 151 4.65 5.10 8.68
N ALA A 152 4.04 5.88 9.58
CA ALA A 152 4.79 6.58 10.63
C ALA A 152 5.48 5.61 11.59
N ALA A 153 4.78 4.54 12.01
CA ALA A 153 5.33 3.49 12.85
C ALA A 153 6.46 2.72 12.15
N GLN A 154 6.31 2.39 10.86
CA GLN A 154 7.36 1.77 10.07
C GLN A 154 8.58 2.68 9.93
N ARG A 155 8.37 3.98 9.65
CA ARG A 155 9.46 4.96 9.54
C ARG A 155 10.24 5.10 10.85
N ALA A 156 9.56 5.04 12.00
CA ALA A 156 10.23 5.07 13.30
C ALA A 156 11.17 3.86 13.54
N ARG A 157 10.91 2.71 12.91
CA ARG A 157 11.81 1.54 12.98
C ARG A 157 13.12 1.70 12.22
N LEU A 158 13.23 2.77 11.42
CA LEU A 158 14.39 3.09 10.59
C LEU A 158 15.14 4.33 11.14
N ALA A 159 14.85 4.77 12.36
CA ALA A 159 15.35 6.04 12.90
C ALA A 159 16.88 6.09 13.08
N ASP A 160 17.52 4.94 13.20
CA ASP A 160 18.97 4.75 13.29
C ASP A 160 19.66 4.58 11.91
N LEU A 161 18.89 4.63 10.81
CA LEU A 161 19.37 4.44 9.44
C LEU A 161 19.38 5.76 8.66
N ARG A 162 20.25 5.86 7.65
CA ARG A 162 20.16 6.93 6.64
C ARG A 162 19.05 6.58 5.66
N VAL A 163 17.88 7.18 5.84
CA VAL A 163 16.69 6.91 5.01
C VAL A 163 16.56 7.92 3.88
N ARG A 164 16.34 7.43 2.66
CA ARG A 164 15.89 8.22 1.50
C ARG A 164 14.39 8.02 1.28
N ASP A 165 13.65 9.11 1.12
CA ASP A 165 12.23 9.04 0.81
C ASP A 165 12.01 8.94 -0.69
N LEU A 166 11.21 7.97 -1.10
CA LEU A 166 10.62 7.89 -2.43
C LEU A 166 9.40 8.83 -2.50
N PRO A 167 8.95 9.23 -3.69
CA PRO A 167 7.71 9.96 -3.85
C PRO A 167 6.53 9.26 -3.16
N ARG A 168 5.64 10.07 -2.59
CA ARG A 168 4.38 9.57 -2.04
C ARG A 168 3.48 9.09 -3.19
N LEU A 169 2.89 7.91 -3.04
CA LEU A 169 1.91 7.37 -4.00
C LEU A 169 0.59 7.05 -3.30
N ARG A 170 -0.47 6.87 -4.10
CA ARG A 170 -1.81 6.47 -3.67
C ARG A 170 -2.05 5.01 -4.00
N ASP A 171 -2.38 4.22 -2.98
CA ASP A 171 -2.83 2.84 -3.17
C ASP A 171 -4.29 2.83 -3.65
N VAL A 172 -4.62 1.93 -4.57
CA VAL A 172 -6.01 1.77 -5.06
C VAL A 172 -6.83 0.99 -4.03
N ASP A 173 -7.48 1.64 -3.06
CA ASP A 173 -8.34 0.94 -2.07
C ASP A 173 -9.84 1.16 -2.32
N THR A 174 -10.21 2.37 -2.73
CA THR A 174 -11.60 2.78 -3.00
C THR A 174 -11.82 3.17 -4.46
N ALA A 175 -13.09 3.30 -4.88
CA ALA A 175 -13.41 3.76 -6.23
C ALA A 175 -12.88 5.18 -6.51
N TYR A 176 -12.83 6.02 -5.48
CA TYR A 176 -12.20 7.34 -5.59
C TYR A 176 -10.70 7.23 -5.87
N ASP A 177 -10.00 6.31 -5.19
CA ASP A 177 -8.58 6.06 -5.45
C ASP A 177 -8.36 5.53 -6.87
N ALA A 178 -9.22 4.60 -7.30
CA ALA A 178 -9.16 4.04 -8.65
C ALA A 178 -9.26 5.13 -9.73
N ASP A 179 -10.19 6.07 -9.59
CA ASP A 179 -10.37 7.18 -10.53
C ASP A 179 -9.17 8.13 -10.59
N LEU A 180 -8.51 8.37 -9.45
CA LEU A 180 -7.30 9.20 -9.39
C LEU A 180 -6.10 8.47 -9.98
N VAL A 181 -5.85 7.25 -9.53
CA VAL A 181 -4.70 6.45 -9.97
C VAL A 181 -4.80 6.12 -11.46
N ALA A 182 -5.98 5.86 -12.02
CA ALA A 182 -6.13 5.64 -13.46
C ALA A 182 -5.75 6.85 -14.32
N LYS A 183 -5.82 8.08 -13.77
CA LYS A 183 -5.36 9.31 -14.45
C LYS A 183 -3.84 9.46 -14.43
N GLU A 184 -3.18 8.83 -13.47
CA GLU A 184 -1.72 8.79 -13.34
C GLU A 184 -1.12 7.64 -14.17
N ALA A 185 -1.66 6.42 -14.01
CA ALA A 185 -1.26 5.20 -14.72
C ALA A 185 -1.89 5.08 -16.12
N ARG A 186 -1.83 6.14 -16.94
CA ARG A 186 -2.50 6.16 -18.25
C ARG A 186 -1.93 5.11 -19.18
N GLY A 187 -2.81 4.38 -19.87
CA GLY A 187 -2.44 3.36 -20.85
C GLY A 187 -2.10 1.99 -20.25
N GLY A 188 -2.13 1.84 -18.92
CA GLY A 188 -2.04 0.55 -18.25
C GLY A 188 -3.32 -0.29 -18.38
N ARG A 189 -3.22 -1.57 -18.04
CA ARG A 189 -4.35 -2.49 -17.98
C ARG A 189 -5.37 -2.01 -16.95
N PHE A 190 -4.91 -1.49 -15.80
CA PHE A 190 -5.75 -0.99 -14.73
C PHE A 190 -6.66 0.15 -15.21
N ALA A 191 -6.08 1.19 -15.81
CA ALA A 191 -6.83 2.33 -16.33
C ALA A 191 -7.82 1.92 -17.44
N THR A 192 -7.41 0.98 -18.31
CA THR A 192 -8.25 0.45 -19.37
C THR A 192 -9.46 -0.32 -18.82
N GLU A 193 -9.24 -1.18 -17.82
CA GLU A 193 -10.29 -1.97 -17.20
C GLU A 193 -11.28 -1.11 -16.42
N LEU A 194 -10.79 -0.11 -15.67
CA LEU A 194 -11.65 0.85 -14.98
C LEU A 194 -12.55 1.61 -15.95
N ALA A 195 -11.99 2.06 -17.08
CA ALA A 195 -12.76 2.77 -18.10
C ALA A 195 -13.85 1.87 -18.71
N ARG A 196 -13.53 0.61 -19.00
CA ARG A 196 -14.47 -0.39 -19.53
C ARG A 196 -15.64 -0.63 -18.57
N LEU A 197 -15.35 -0.86 -17.29
CA LEU A 197 -16.35 -1.10 -16.25
C LEU A 197 -17.23 0.13 -16.03
N THR A 198 -16.66 1.31 -15.99
CA THR A 198 -17.41 2.56 -15.78
C THR A 198 -18.31 2.89 -16.97
N ALA A 199 -17.84 2.66 -18.21
CA ALA A 199 -18.63 2.87 -19.42
C ALA A 199 -19.84 1.92 -19.50
N ALA A 200 -19.65 0.63 -19.15
CA ALA A 200 -20.75 -0.35 -19.13
C ALA A 200 -21.87 0.07 -18.15
N ARG A 201 -21.51 0.69 -17.03
CA ARG A 201 -22.45 1.19 -16.02
C ARG A 201 -23.17 2.47 -16.46
N GLY A 202 -22.48 3.35 -17.21
CA GLY A 202 -23.08 4.53 -17.83
C GLY A 202 -24.09 4.17 -18.93
N ALA A 203 -23.78 3.16 -19.74
CA ALA A 203 -24.67 2.66 -20.80
C ALA A 203 -25.95 1.97 -20.28
N GLY A 204 -25.92 1.46 -19.04
CA GLY A 204 -27.10 0.90 -18.36
C GLY A 204 -28.09 1.93 -17.80
N ARG A 205 -27.72 3.22 -17.76
CA ARG A 205 -28.63 4.34 -17.44
C ARG A 205 -29.16 4.97 -18.73
N THR A 206 -30.01 4.26 -19.45
CA THR A 206 -30.89 4.93 -20.43
C THR A 206 -31.91 5.75 -19.64
N PRO A 207 -32.08 7.06 -19.89
CA PRO A 207 -33.20 7.80 -19.32
C PRO A 207 -34.47 7.18 -19.90
N GLN A 208 -35.29 6.58 -19.04
CA GLN A 208 -36.62 6.14 -19.41
C GLN A 208 -37.39 7.42 -19.80
N GLY A 209 -37.59 7.58 -21.10
CA GLY A 209 -38.12 8.77 -21.71
C GLY A 209 -39.45 9.19 -21.08
N THR A 210 -39.49 10.47 -20.73
CA THR A 210 -40.68 11.27 -20.47
C THR A 210 -41.83 10.87 -21.39
N LEU A 211 -42.92 10.37 -20.81
CA LEU A 211 -44.23 10.34 -21.46
C LEU A 211 -44.65 11.79 -21.73
N ALA A 212 -44.42 12.25 -22.96
CA ALA A 212 -45.04 13.46 -23.49
C ALA A 212 -46.39 13.07 -24.07
N GLY A 213 -47.48 13.50 -23.44
CA GLY A 213 -48.81 13.22 -23.92
C GLY A 213 -49.94 13.79 -23.08
N GLU A 214 -49.79 14.99 -22.51
CA GLU A 214 -50.95 15.74 -22.01
C GLU A 214 -50.94 17.17 -22.53
N THR A 215 -51.98 17.43 -23.31
CA THR A 215 -52.43 18.68 -23.91
C THR A 215 -52.62 19.80 -22.88
N ARG A 216 -51.99 20.95 -23.14
CA ARG A 216 -52.31 22.25 -22.52
C ARG A 216 -53.74 22.68 -22.84
N PRO A 217 -54.46 23.28 -21.89
CA PRO A 217 -55.37 24.39 -22.18
C PRO A 217 -54.73 25.74 -21.82
N ALA A 218 -55.29 26.77 -22.45
CA ALA A 218 -54.81 28.14 -22.52
C ALA A 218 -54.95 28.93 -21.20
N ALA A 219 -54.12 29.98 -21.11
CA ALA A 219 -54.03 30.92 -20.01
C ALA A 219 -55.21 31.91 -19.96
N THR A 220 -55.51 32.41 -18.76
CA THR A 220 -56.25 33.66 -18.54
C THR A 220 -55.73 34.34 -17.26
N THR A 221 -55.07 35.49 -17.47
CA THR A 221 -54.97 36.74 -16.67
C THR A 221 -54.97 36.75 -15.12
N THR A 222 -53.91 37.40 -14.60
CA THR A 222 -53.55 38.09 -13.32
C THR A 222 -54.65 38.98 -12.66
N PRO A 223 -54.47 39.67 -11.48
CA PRO A 223 -53.32 39.76 -10.54
C PRO A 223 -53.65 39.85 -9.00
N ASP A 224 -52.58 39.94 -8.17
CA ASP A 224 -52.38 40.79 -6.96
C ASP A 224 -51.88 40.15 -5.65
N GLY A 225 -50.98 40.90 -4.98
CA GLY A 225 -50.70 40.90 -3.52
C GLY A 225 -49.41 40.18 -3.08
N GLN A 226 -48.26 40.86 -2.93
CA GLN A 226 -47.75 41.60 -1.75
C GLN A 226 -47.10 40.77 -0.61
N ASP A 227 -45.81 41.07 -0.43
CA ASP A 227 -45.06 41.33 0.82
C ASP A 227 -44.55 40.25 1.80
N ALA A 228 -43.40 40.64 2.39
CA ALA A 228 -42.69 40.23 3.61
C ALA A 228 -41.69 39.05 3.48
N ALA A 229 -40.36 39.30 3.46
CA ALA A 229 -39.46 39.65 4.57
C ALA A 229 -38.98 38.43 5.40
N GLY A 230 -37.66 38.30 5.55
CA GLY A 230 -36.94 37.22 6.27
C GLY A 230 -37.09 37.28 7.81
N PRO A 231 -36.16 36.75 8.64
CA PRO A 231 -34.72 36.66 8.39
C PRO A 231 -34.01 35.37 8.89
N ALA A 232 -32.68 35.43 8.75
CA ALA A 232 -31.64 34.53 9.24
C ALA A 232 -31.63 34.30 10.76
N HIS A 233 -31.04 33.17 11.17
CA HIS A 233 -30.41 33.01 12.47
C HIS A 233 -28.93 32.64 12.29
N ASP A 234 -28.09 33.61 12.61
CA ASP A 234 -26.72 33.48 13.06
C ASP A 234 -26.74 33.12 14.57
N THR A 235 -25.83 32.28 15.03
CA THR A 235 -25.13 32.50 16.31
C THR A 235 -23.99 31.50 16.50
N ALA A 236 -22.81 32.10 16.62
CA ALA A 236 -21.55 31.53 17.05
C ALA A 236 -21.56 31.01 18.51
N GLY A 237 -20.56 30.18 18.80
CA GLY A 237 -19.80 30.27 20.05
C GLY A 237 -19.93 29.09 21.01
N ARG A 238 -18.83 28.34 21.17
CA ARG A 238 -18.04 28.40 22.42
C ARG A 238 -16.78 27.53 22.38
N GLU A 239 -15.67 28.18 22.65
CA GLU A 239 -14.44 27.60 23.18
C GLU A 239 -14.63 27.15 24.64
N ALA A 240 -14.00 26.04 25.00
CA ALA A 240 -13.45 25.68 26.30
C ALA A 240 -12.56 24.44 26.05
N GLY A 241 -11.27 24.35 26.39
CA GLY A 241 -10.58 24.93 27.52
C GLY A 241 -10.54 23.89 28.66
N GLY A 242 -9.37 23.29 28.90
CA GLY A 242 -9.08 22.46 30.08
C GLY A 242 -8.63 21.04 29.70
N ALA A 243 -7.35 20.68 29.76
CA ALA A 243 -6.46 20.55 30.92
C ALA A 243 -6.14 19.06 31.14
N VAL A 244 -4.88 18.74 30.85
CA VAL A 244 -4.18 17.49 31.17
C VAL A 244 -3.97 17.37 32.67
N PRO A 245 -4.04 16.15 33.25
CA PRO A 245 -3.27 15.85 34.44
C PRO A 245 -2.16 14.83 34.13
N ASP A 246 -0.98 15.29 34.50
CA ASP A 246 0.31 14.65 34.60
C ASP A 246 0.34 13.68 35.81
N THR A 247 0.95 12.50 35.69
CA THR A 247 1.43 11.67 36.84
C THR A 247 2.36 10.54 36.35
N PRO A 248 3.28 10.00 37.17
CA PRO A 248 4.70 10.25 37.01
C PRO A 248 5.54 9.00 36.72
N ALA A 249 6.77 9.26 36.29
CA ALA A 249 7.85 8.28 36.18
C ALA A 249 8.15 7.57 37.51
N ARG A 250 8.42 6.26 37.44
CA ARG A 250 9.16 5.52 38.46
C ARG A 250 10.45 4.97 37.87
N ASP A 251 11.54 5.50 38.39
CA ASP A 251 12.88 4.90 38.37
C ASP A 251 12.88 3.53 39.05
N ALA A 252 13.61 2.59 38.46
CA ALA A 252 14.30 1.53 39.20
C ALA A 252 15.61 1.21 38.49
N ARG A 253 16.73 1.61 39.12
CA ARG A 253 18.09 1.27 38.74
C ARG A 253 18.50 -0.09 39.35
N THR A 254 19.48 -0.71 38.67
CA THR A 254 20.57 -1.54 39.21
C THR A 254 20.27 -3.00 39.56
N ALA A 255 20.88 -3.94 38.80
CA ALA A 255 22.08 -4.67 39.23
C ALA A 255 22.41 -5.85 38.28
N ALA A 256 23.61 -5.83 37.70
CA ALA A 256 24.35 -7.04 37.34
C ALA A 256 25.11 -7.55 38.58
N PRO A 257 25.54 -8.82 38.60
CA PRO A 257 26.98 -9.02 38.53
C PRO A 257 27.45 -10.18 37.64
N THR A 258 28.71 -10.02 37.28
CA THR A 258 29.67 -10.89 36.58
C THR A 258 29.84 -12.29 37.17
N HIS A 259 30.12 -13.28 36.30
CA HIS A 259 31.13 -14.28 36.63
C HIS A 259 32.05 -14.60 35.44
N ASP A 260 33.33 -14.55 35.78
CA ASP A 260 34.54 -14.83 35.02
C ASP A 260 34.73 -16.36 34.88
N GLY A 261 35.49 -16.79 33.88
CA GLY A 261 35.65 -18.22 33.60
C GLY A 261 36.52 -18.53 32.40
N ARG A 262 37.75 -18.01 32.42
CA ARG A 262 38.84 -18.38 31.50
C ARG A 262 39.11 -19.89 31.57
N HIS A 263 39.34 -20.52 30.42
CA HIS A 263 40.41 -21.50 30.26
C HIS A 263 40.93 -21.51 28.82
N ALA A 264 42.23 -21.23 28.70
CA ALA A 264 43.02 -21.33 27.49
C ALA A 264 43.65 -22.72 27.38
N ALA A 265 43.79 -23.24 26.16
CA ALA A 265 44.91 -24.09 25.74
C ALA A 265 44.99 -24.11 24.21
N GLY A 266 46.19 -23.79 23.69
CA GLY A 266 46.52 -23.67 22.27
C GLY A 266 46.80 -25.01 21.56
N PRO A 267 47.45 -24.95 20.38
CA PRO A 267 47.15 -25.83 19.25
C PRO A 267 48.06 -27.06 19.13
N ALA A 268 47.60 -28.08 18.41
CA ALA A 268 48.42 -29.17 17.90
C ALA A 268 48.36 -29.21 16.37
N SER A 269 49.51 -28.96 15.75
CA SER A 269 49.81 -29.23 14.34
C SER A 269 49.67 -30.72 14.02
N GLY A 270 49.19 -31.04 12.82
CA GLY A 270 49.09 -32.42 12.33
C GLY A 270 48.91 -32.48 10.82
N THR A 271 50.03 -32.38 10.09
CA THR A 271 50.21 -32.74 8.69
C THR A 271 49.67 -34.14 8.37
N THR A 272 48.95 -34.33 7.25
CA THR A 272 49.05 -35.53 6.38
C THR A 272 48.57 -35.23 4.96
N VAL A 273 49.28 -35.87 4.03
CA VAL A 273 49.44 -35.69 2.58
C VAL A 273 48.43 -36.53 1.76
N ARG A 274 48.05 -35.98 0.58
CA ARG A 274 47.60 -36.61 -0.70
C ARG A 274 46.81 -37.93 -0.69
N ARG A 275 45.70 -37.96 -1.45
CA ARG A 275 45.68 -38.33 -2.89
C ARG A 275 44.43 -37.78 -3.56
#